data_AF-A0A956DJI1-F1
#
_entry.id   AF-A0A956DJI1-F1
#
_cell.length_a   1.000
_cell.length_b   1.000
_cell.length_c   1.000
_cell.angle_alpha   90.00
_cell.angle_beta   90.00
_cell.angle_gamma   90.00
#
_symmetry.space_group_name_H-M   'P 1'
#
loop_
_entity.id
_entity.type
_entity.pdbx_description
1 polymer ?
#
loop_
_entity_poly.entity_id
_entity_poly.type
_entity_poly.pdbx_seq_one_letter_code
_entity_poly.pdbx_strand_id
1 'polypeptide(L)' 'MTTGSRQRLAELEAKFPPGTLETAIDHRGVKGCGAKGQRGVTVVYRPTGEEVTVADRATQVENKIAALEALLEQVGPI' A
#
# COMPACT_ATOMS: atom_id res chain seq x y z
N MET A 1 3.70 -14.16 -14.28
CA MET A 1 2.51 -14.09 -13.41
C MET A 1 2.90 -14.70 -12.07
N THR A 2 3.30 -13.88 -11.11
CA THR A 2 3.91 -14.35 -9.85
C THR A 2 2.81 -14.53 -8.81
N THR A 3 2.32 -15.76 -8.65
CA THR A 3 1.25 -16.15 -7.70
C THR A 3 1.58 -15.80 -6.23
N GLY A 4 2.86 -15.60 -5.91
CA GLY A 4 3.33 -15.24 -4.55
C GLY A 4 2.87 -13.86 -4.06
N SER A 5 2.96 -12.81 -4.89
CA SER A 5 2.69 -11.43 -4.44
C SER A 5 1.21 -11.23 -4.06
N ARG A 6 0.28 -11.89 -4.76
CA ARG A 6 -1.15 -11.81 -4.42
C ARG A 6 -1.50 -12.47 -3.09
N GLN A 7 -0.87 -13.61 -2.77
CA GLN A 7 -1.06 -14.28 -1.47
C GLN A 7 -0.50 -13.41 -0.34
N ARG A 8 0.73 -12.92 -0.49
CA ARG A 8 1.36 -12.05 0.52
C ARG A 8 0.57 -10.76 0.78
N LEU A 9 -0.01 -10.17 -0.27
CA LEU A 9 -0.91 -9.03 -0.11
C LEU A 9 -2.14 -9.38 0.76
N ALA A 10 -2.81 -10.51 0.48
CA ALA A 10 -3.97 -10.92 1.25
C ALA A 10 -3.62 -11.23 2.72
N GLU A 11 -2.45 -11.84 2.98
CA GLU A 11 -1.96 -12.08 4.34
C GLU A 11 -1.72 -10.79 5.11
N LEU A 12 -1.17 -9.76 4.46
CA LEU A 12 -0.98 -8.45 5.07
C LEU A 12 -2.32 -7.74 5.31
N GLU A 13 -3.22 -7.74 4.34
CA GLU A 13 -4.56 -7.15 4.50
C GLU A 13 -5.36 -7.85 5.60
N ALA A 14 -5.21 -9.16 5.79
CA ALA A 14 -5.87 -9.92 6.85
C ALA A 14 -5.42 -9.55 8.27
N LYS A 15 -4.25 -8.90 8.42
CA LYS A 15 -3.82 -8.34 9.71
C LYS A 15 -4.59 -7.08 10.09
N PHE A 16 -5.29 -6.45 9.13
CA PHE A 16 -6.12 -5.29 9.37
C PHE A 16 -7.60 -5.71 9.38
N PRO A 17 -8.43 -5.14 10.27
CA PRO A 17 -9.86 -5.43 10.25
C PRO A 17 -10.50 -4.99 8.92
N PRO A 18 -11.45 -5.77 8.37
CA PRO A 18 -12.08 -5.43 7.10
C PRO A 18 -12.78 -4.06 7.17
N GLY A 19 -12.60 -3.24 6.14
CA GLY A 19 -13.18 -1.89 6.06
C GLY A 19 -12.41 -0.80 6.82
N THR A 20 -11.30 -1.14 7.49
CA THR A 20 -10.41 -0.15 8.12
C THR A 20 -9.35 0.41 7.17
N LEU A 21 -8.99 -0.37 6.15
CA LEU A 21 -8.07 0.05 5.11
C LEU A 21 -8.82 0.67 3.94
N GLU A 22 -8.38 1.85 3.54
CA GLU A 22 -8.79 2.48 2.30
C GLU A 22 -7.58 2.61 1.38
N THR A 23 -7.65 2.03 0.20
CA THR A 23 -6.54 2.05 -0.76
C THR A 23 -6.90 2.92 -1.94
N ALA A 24 -6.15 3.98 -2.14
CA ALA A 24 -6.26 4.86 -3.28
C ALA A 24 -5.11 4.63 -4.26
N ILE A 25 -5.41 4.70 -5.55
CA ILE A 25 -4.38 4.68 -6.60
C ILE A 25 -4.18 6.13 -7.01
N ASP A 26 -3.06 6.71 -6.60
CA ASP A 26 -2.71 8.04 -7.04
C ASP A 26 -2.31 7.98 -8.53
N HIS A 27 -3.21 8.53 -9.37
CA HIS A 27 -2.95 8.77 -10.79
C HIS A 27 -2.36 10.17 -11.00
N ARG A 28 -2.31 10.99 -9.95
CA ARG A 28 -1.78 12.36 -9.98
C ARG A 28 -0.27 12.31 -9.77
N GLY A 29 0.40 11.46 -10.56
CA GLY A 29 1.83 11.15 -10.51
C GLY A 29 2.59 11.95 -9.47
N VAL A 30 2.79 11.35 -8.30
CA VAL A 30 3.51 11.94 -7.16
C VAL A 30 4.73 12.71 -7.71
N LYS A 31 4.69 14.05 -7.64
CA LYS A 31 5.78 14.92 -8.10
C LYS A 31 6.99 14.68 -7.20
N GLY A 32 7.77 13.64 -7.49
CA GLY A 32 8.94 13.32 -6.66
C GLY A 32 9.28 11.83 -6.55
N CYS A 33 9.20 11.05 -7.61
CA CYS A 33 10.08 9.89 -7.75
C CYS A 33 10.25 9.57 -9.22
N GLY A 34 11.50 9.56 -9.68
CA GLY A 34 11.85 9.54 -11.08
C GLY A 34 11.50 8.23 -11.78
N ALA A 35 10.26 8.07 -12.23
CA ALA A 35 9.93 7.11 -13.28
C ALA A 35 8.59 7.51 -13.93
N LYS A 36 8.62 7.72 -15.24
CA LYS A 36 7.45 8.06 -16.08
C LYS A 36 6.23 7.18 -15.71
N GLY A 37 5.24 7.75 -15.03
CA GLY A 37 3.89 7.18 -14.92
C GLY A 37 3.72 5.96 -13.99
N GLN A 38 4.65 5.68 -13.07
CA GLN A 38 4.35 4.69 -12.02
C GLN A 38 3.22 5.22 -11.12
N ARG A 39 2.09 4.51 -11.12
CA ARG A 39 0.94 4.79 -10.27
C ARG A 39 1.31 4.44 -8.82
N GLY A 40 1.42 5.46 -7.98
CA GLY A 40 1.58 5.28 -6.55
C GLY A 40 0.34 4.62 -5.95
N VAL A 41 0.56 3.80 -4.93
CA VAL A 41 -0.52 3.26 -4.09
C VAL A 41 -0.44 3.93 -2.74
N THR A 42 -1.54 4.53 -2.32
CA THR A 42 -1.73 5.10 -1.00
C THR A 42 -2.66 4.22 -0.21
N VAL A 43 -2.26 3.86 1.00
CA VAL A 43 -3.06 3.08 1.94
C VAL A 43 -3.32 3.95 3.17
N VAL A 44 -4.59 4.13 3.50
CA VAL A 44 -5.04 4.90 4.67
C VAL A 44 -5.65 3.94 5.68
N TYR A 45 -5.19 4.00 6.93
CA TYR A 45 -5.82 3.34 8.05
C TYR A 45 -6.84 4.28 8.69
N ARG A 46 -8.13 4.09 8.38
CA ARG A 46 -9.20 4.97 8.88
C ARG A 46 -9.28 5.12 10.40
N PRO A 47 -9.03 4.08 11.22
CA PRO A 47 -9.15 4.19 12.67
C PRO A 47 -8.18 5.22 13.29
N THR A 48 -6.96 5.35 12.78
CA THR A 48 -5.98 6.35 13.26
C THR A 48 -5.85 7.56 12.33
N GLY A 49 -6.29 7.43 11.08
CA GLY A 49 -6.08 8.42 10.03
C GLY A 49 -4.67 8.40 9.41
N GLU A 50 -3.84 7.39 9.73
CA GLU A 50 -2.49 7.30 9.15
C GLU A 50 -2.54 6.89 7.67
N GLU A 51 -1.72 7.55 6.84
CA GLU A 51 -1.62 7.29 5.41
C GLU A 51 -0.18 7.01 5.00
N VAL A 52 0.02 5.99 4.17
CA VAL A 52 1.32 5.62 3.61
C VAL A 52 1.20 5.54 2.10
N THR A 53 2.08 6.25 1.40
CA THR A 53 2.14 6.27 -0.08
C THR A 53 3.44 5.64 -0.57
N VAL A 54 3.33 4.65 -1.46
CA VAL A 54 4.47 3.98 -2.10
C VAL A 54 4.30 3.99 -3.61
N ALA A 55 5.33 4.46 -4.33
CA ALA A 55 5.30 4.61 -5.79
C ALA A 55 6.57 4.13 -6.51
N ASP A 56 7.44 3.39 -5.81
CA ASP A 56 8.79 3.02 -6.28
C ASP A 56 8.92 1.54 -6.73
N ARG A 57 7.86 0.72 -6.60
CA ARG A 57 7.91 -0.72 -6.93
C ARG A 57 7.46 -1.03 -8.34
N ALA A 58 7.95 -2.17 -8.86
CA ALA A 58 7.71 -2.64 -10.21
C ALA A 58 6.22 -2.89 -10.55
N THR A 59 5.37 -3.17 -9.54
CA THR A 59 3.94 -3.40 -9.73
C THR A 59 3.08 -2.72 -8.68
N GLN A 60 1.81 -2.44 -9.00
CA GLN A 60 0.84 -1.88 -8.05
C GLN A 60 0.63 -2.79 -6.83
N VAL A 61 0.68 -4.11 -7.02
CA VAL A 61 0.57 -5.07 -5.92
C VAL A 61 1.74 -4.93 -4.97
N GLU A 62 2.97 -4.79 -5.49
CA GLU A 62 4.15 -4.59 -4.65
C GLU A 62 4.17 -3.21 -3.97
N ASN A 63 3.68 -2.17 -4.64
CA ASN A 63 3.46 -0.87 -4.00
C ASN A 63 2.48 -0.99 -2.82
N LYS A 64 1.37 -1.72 -3.01
CA LYS A 64 0.37 -1.96 -1.95
C LYS A 64 0.95 -2.79 -0.79
N ILE A 65 1.70 -3.85 -1.08
CA ILE A 65 2.39 -4.67 -0.06
C ILE A 65 3.32 -3.80 0.77
N ALA A 66 4.21 -3.04 0.13
CA ALA A 66 5.15 -2.18 0.83
C ALA A 66 4.45 -1.09 1.65
N ALA A 67 3.37 -0.51 1.14
CA ALA A 67 2.57 0.47 1.88
C ALA A 67 1.93 -0.15 3.12
N LEU A 68 1.40 -1.37 3.02
CA LEU A 68 0.82 -2.09 4.15
C LEU A 68 1.88 -2.51 5.19
N GLU A 69 3.05 -2.97 4.75
CA GLU A 69 4.17 -3.31 5.64
C GLU A 69 4.61 -2.07 6.44
N ALA A 70 4.83 -0.94 5.77
CA ALA A 70 5.22 0.31 6.44
C ALA A 70 4.11 0.86 7.37
N LEU A 71 2.85 0.75 6.97
CA LEU A 71 1.72 1.15 7.81
C LEU A 71 1.62 0.27 9.07
N LEU A 72 1.85 -1.04 8.95
CA LEU A 72 1.87 -1.95 10.10
C LEU A 72 3.02 -1.61 11.07
N GLU A 73 4.19 -1.23 10.53
CA GLU A 73 5.31 -0.75 11.35
C GLU A 73 4.99 0.56 12.08
N GLN A 74 4.20 1.45 11.47
CA GLN A 74 3.85 2.76 12.03
C GLN A 74 2.75 2.68 13.09
N VAL A 75 1.67 1.95 12.80
CA VAL A 75 0.50 1.82 13.67
C VAL A 75 0.74 0.81 14.81
N GLY A 76 1.68 -0.12 14.64
CA GLY A 76 1.95 -1.21 15.59
C GLY A 76 0.98 -2.40 15.44
N PRO A 77 1.05 -3.41 16.33
CA PRO A 77 0.13 -4.54 16.30
C PRO A 77 -1.31 -4.08 16.59
N ILE A 78 -2.19 -4.32 15.64
CA ILE A 78 -3.65 -4.08 15.66
C ILE A 78 -4.44 -5.37 15.81
#